data_AF-A0A7I8I8G7-F1
#
_entry.id   AF-A0A7I8I8G7-F1
#
_cell.length_a   1.000
_cell.length_b   1.000
_cell.length_c   1.000
_cell.angle_alpha   90.00
_cell.angle_beta   90.00
_cell.angle_gamma   90.00
#
_symmetry.space_group_name_H-M   'P 1'
#
loop_
_entity.id
_entity.type
_entity.pdbx_description
1 polymer ?
#
loop_
_entity_poly.entity_id
_entity_poly.type
_entity_poly.pdbx_seq_one_letter_code
_entity_poly.pdbx_strand_id
1 'polypeptide(L)'
;MKIIQANGGVLTNFEVLSFLRSRGVTVDPMGCLGAVAPSECKVFDYLVHTAACIQTRESINEFMKQSEKFKLAKAEKLNLINMRPSNSAETYSIIEQCDERMGEGIEELVKVVVGILPPPQPQPTEQEDEADG
;
A
#
# COMPACT_ATOMS: atom_id res chain seq x y z
N MET A 1 20.74 22.06 -11.27
CA MET A 1 20.37 21.20 -10.12
C MET A 1 21.52 20.24 -9.86
N LYS A 2 21.88 19.98 -8.60
CA LYS A 2 22.82 18.89 -8.21
C LYS A 2 22.10 17.97 -7.24
N ILE A 3 22.25 16.65 -7.42
CA ILE A 3 21.67 15.65 -6.52
C ILE A 3 22.59 15.53 -5.30
N ILE A 4 22.07 15.83 -4.11
CA ILE A 4 22.83 15.73 -2.85
C ILE A 4 22.78 14.31 -2.29
N GLN A 5 21.61 13.67 -2.37
CA GLN A 5 21.38 12.30 -1.91
C GLN A 5 20.47 11.58 -2.90
N ALA A 6 20.93 10.45 -3.45
CA ALA A 6 20.16 9.70 -4.44
C ALA A 6 18.93 8.99 -3.83
N ASN A 7 19.04 8.53 -2.57
CA ASN A 7 17.95 7.88 -1.84
C ASN A 7 17.80 8.51 -0.46
N GLY A 8 16.76 9.33 -0.29
CA GLY A 8 16.42 10.02 0.97
C GLY A 8 15.57 9.19 1.94
N GLY A 9 15.16 7.98 1.55
CA GLY A 9 14.26 7.14 2.33
C GLY A 9 13.14 6.53 1.49
N VAL A 10 12.33 5.72 2.16
CA VAL A 10 11.14 5.08 1.57
C VAL A 10 9.89 5.78 2.07
N LEU A 11 8.86 5.80 1.24
CA LEU A 11 7.53 6.32 1.56
C LEU A 11 6.50 5.22 1.31
N THR A 12 5.54 5.11 2.21
CA THR A 12 4.37 4.24 2.01
C THR A 12 3.43 4.84 0.97
N ASN A 13 2.64 3.99 0.30
CA ASN A 13 1.58 4.42 -0.59
C ASN A 13 0.59 5.36 0.12
N PHE A 14 0.33 5.12 1.41
CA PHE A 14 -0.47 6.00 2.26
C PHE A 14 0.12 7.40 2.39
N GLU A 15 1.43 7.53 2.64
CA GLU A 15 2.09 8.83 2.78
C GLU A 15 2.08 9.61 1.47
N VAL A 16 2.31 8.93 0.35
CA VAL A 16 2.23 9.54 -0.98
C VAL A 16 0.80 10.01 -1.25
N LEU A 17 -0.20 9.17 -0.99
CA LEU A 17 -1.61 9.54 -1.18
C LEU A 17 -2.02 10.72 -0.27
N SER A 18 -1.60 10.71 1.00
CA SER A 18 -1.85 11.81 1.94
C SER A 18 -1.22 13.12 1.47
N PHE A 19 -0.01 13.06 0.92
CA PHE A 19 0.66 14.23 0.33
C PHE A 19 -0.07 14.74 -0.92
N LEU A 20 -0.53 13.86 -1.81
CA LEU A 20 -1.29 14.26 -3.00
C LEU A 20 -2.63 14.91 -2.62
N ARG A 21 -3.33 14.39 -1.59
CA ARG A 21 -4.53 15.02 -1.02
C ARG A 21 -4.25 16.43 -0.49
N SER A 22 -3.13 16.64 0.21
CA SER A 22 -2.79 17.97 0.75
C SER A 22 -2.41 18.98 -0.34
N ARG A 23 -1.99 18.50 -1.52
CA ARG A 23 -1.79 19.33 -2.71
C ARG A 23 -3.07 19.69 -3.46
N GLY A 24 -4.21 19.13 -3.06
CA GLY A 24 -5.50 19.39 -3.68
C GLY A 24 -5.83 18.47 -4.86
N VAL A 25 -5.13 17.33 -5.02
CA VAL A 25 -5.54 16.32 -6.01
C VAL A 25 -6.84 15.66 -5.55
N THR A 26 -7.80 15.58 -6.45
CA THR A 26 -9.11 14.97 -6.23
C THR A 26 -9.38 13.88 -7.27
N VAL A 27 -10.42 13.07 -7.04
CA VAL A 27 -10.86 12.03 -7.99
C VAL A 27 -11.46 12.65 -9.25
N ASP A 28 -11.99 13.87 -9.16
CA ASP A 28 -12.55 14.58 -10.31
C ASP A 28 -11.43 15.18 -11.17
N PRO A 29 -11.25 14.71 -12.43
CA PRO A 29 -10.24 15.25 -13.33
C PRO A 29 -10.38 16.76 -13.56
N MET A 30 -11.62 17.29 -13.49
CA MET A 30 -11.91 18.70 -13.65
C MET A 30 -11.44 19.53 -12.44
N GLY A 31 -11.49 18.94 -11.24
CA GLY A 31 -11.04 19.57 -9.98
C GLY A 31 -9.53 19.75 -9.87
N CYS A 32 -8.76 19.08 -10.74
CA CYS A 32 -7.30 19.13 -10.76
C CYS A 32 -6.72 20.09 -11.83
N LEU A 33 -7.57 20.69 -12.67
CA LEU A 33 -7.16 21.49 -13.82
C LEU A 33 -6.29 22.71 -13.41
N GLY A 34 -5.03 22.69 -13.83
CA GLY A 34 -4.09 23.82 -13.70
C GLY A 34 -3.38 23.97 -12.35
N ALA A 35 -3.78 23.23 -11.32
CA ALA A 35 -3.20 23.32 -9.97
C ALA A 35 -2.16 22.23 -9.66
N VAL A 36 -2.28 21.06 -10.30
CA VAL A 36 -1.46 19.87 -10.03
C VAL A 36 -0.98 19.24 -11.34
N ALA A 37 0.17 18.58 -11.30
CA ALA A 37 0.77 18.01 -12.50
C ALA A 37 -0.02 16.77 -12.97
N PRO A 38 -0.11 16.50 -14.29
CA PRO A 38 -0.81 15.29 -14.79
C PRO A 38 -0.28 13.98 -14.21
N SER A 39 1.01 13.92 -13.87
CA SER A 39 1.61 12.77 -13.19
C SER A 39 1.06 12.57 -11.78
N GLU A 40 0.74 13.64 -11.06
CA GLU A 40 0.17 13.58 -9.71
C GLU A 40 -1.26 13.03 -9.74
N CYS A 41 -2.06 13.44 -10.71
CA CYS A 41 -3.40 12.91 -10.91
C CYS A 41 -3.37 11.40 -11.22
N LYS A 42 -2.47 10.95 -12.12
CA LYS A 42 -2.33 9.53 -12.45
C LYS A 42 -1.91 8.67 -11.27
N VAL A 43 -0.96 9.15 -10.46
CA VAL A 43 -0.52 8.42 -9.26
C VAL A 43 -1.65 8.38 -8.23
N PHE A 44 -2.38 9.49 -8.06
CA PHE A 44 -3.51 9.54 -7.15
C PHE A 44 -4.61 8.55 -7.55
N ASP A 45 -5.00 8.54 -8.82
CA ASP A 45 -6.01 7.65 -9.41
C ASP A 45 -5.67 6.17 -9.15
N TYR A 46 -4.41 5.77 -9.35
CA TYR A 46 -3.97 4.44 -8.99
C TYR A 46 -4.09 4.17 -7.48
N LEU A 47 -3.55 5.07 -6.65
CA LEU A 47 -3.44 4.84 -5.20
C LEU A 47 -4.79 4.79 -4.48
N VAL A 48 -5.81 5.50 -4.96
CA VAL A 48 -7.16 5.46 -4.34
C VAL A 48 -7.84 4.09 -4.47
N HIS A 49 -7.43 3.27 -5.43
CA HIS A 49 -7.92 1.90 -5.61
C HIS A 49 -7.11 0.84 -4.85
N THR A 50 -6.08 1.25 -4.10
CA THR A 50 -5.25 0.36 -3.29
C THR A 50 -5.64 0.41 -1.81
N ALA A 51 -5.06 -0.49 -1.00
CA ALA A 51 -5.24 -0.50 0.47
C ALA A 51 -4.87 0.85 1.14
N ALA A 52 -3.99 1.64 0.52
CA ALA A 52 -3.56 2.94 1.02
C ALA A 52 -4.70 3.95 1.20
N CYS A 53 -5.81 3.79 0.46
CA CYS A 53 -6.94 4.73 0.49
C CYS A 53 -7.67 4.76 1.85
N ILE A 54 -7.71 3.61 2.52
CA ILE A 54 -8.48 3.38 3.75
C ILE A 54 -7.58 3.31 4.97
N GLN A 55 -6.29 2.98 4.77
CA GLN A 55 -5.31 2.98 5.83
C GLN A 55 -5.24 4.32 6.56
N THR A 56 -4.96 4.25 7.85
CA THR A 56 -4.75 5.41 8.72
C THR A 56 -3.34 5.40 9.29
N ARG A 57 -2.85 6.57 9.70
CA ARG A 57 -1.54 6.68 10.36
C ARG A 57 -1.48 5.81 11.61
N GLU A 58 -2.59 5.70 12.33
CA GLU A 58 -2.74 4.90 13.54
C GLU A 58 -2.58 3.41 13.23
N SER A 59 -3.30 2.89 12.22
CA SER A 59 -3.20 1.48 11.82
C SER A 59 -1.79 1.10 11.35
N ILE A 60 -1.12 1.98 10.60
CA ILE A 60 0.26 1.75 10.14
C ILE A 60 1.23 1.75 11.32
N ASN A 61 1.10 2.70 12.26
CA ASN A 61 1.95 2.76 13.44
C ASN A 61 1.74 1.55 14.36
N GLU A 62 0.50 1.08 14.49
CA GLU A 62 0.18 -0.12 15.25
C GLU A 62 0.79 -1.36 14.59
N PHE A 63 0.66 -1.50 13.27
CA PHE A 63 1.30 -2.58 12.52
C PHE A 63 2.82 -2.54 12.68
N MET A 64 3.44 -1.37 12.57
CA MET A 64 4.88 -1.22 12.78
C MET A 64 5.33 -1.72 14.15
N LYS A 65 4.58 -1.43 15.23
CA LYS A 65 4.86 -1.94 16.58
C LYS A 65 4.67 -3.45 16.68
N GLN A 66 3.54 -3.98 16.21
CA GLN A 66 3.26 -5.42 16.28
C GLN A 66 4.19 -6.24 15.38
N SER A 67 4.71 -5.65 14.31
CA SER A 67 5.61 -6.30 13.36
C SER A 67 7.02 -6.56 13.89
N GLU A 68 7.42 -5.91 14.99
CA GLU A 68 8.77 -6.05 15.58
C GLU A 68 9.10 -7.49 16.00
N LYS A 69 8.10 -8.28 16.41
CA LYS A 69 8.31 -9.68 16.82
C LYS A 69 8.71 -10.61 15.66
N PHE A 70 8.39 -10.24 14.42
CA PHE A 70 8.64 -11.07 13.24
C PHE A 70 10.00 -10.84 12.58
N LYS A 71 10.83 -9.91 13.10
CA LYS A 71 12.17 -9.58 12.55
C LYS A 71 12.13 -9.32 11.03
N LEU A 72 11.15 -8.54 10.61
CA LEU A 72 10.96 -8.15 9.21
C LEU A 72 11.95 -7.07 8.79
N ALA A 73 12.52 -7.22 7.59
CA ALA A 73 13.32 -6.19 6.96
C ALA A 73 12.45 -4.96 6.63
N LYS A 74 13.09 -3.79 6.50
CA LYS A 74 12.37 -2.52 6.25
C LYS A 74 11.54 -2.58 4.97
N ALA A 75 12.05 -3.22 3.92
CA ALA A 75 11.35 -3.38 2.65
C ALA A 75 10.15 -4.32 2.77
N GLU A 76 10.25 -5.39 3.58
CA GLU A 76 9.14 -6.31 3.85
C GLU A 76 8.01 -5.58 4.59
N LYS A 77 8.33 -4.83 5.65
CA LYS A 77 7.34 -4.00 6.38
C LYS A 77 6.63 -3.03 5.42
N LEU A 78 7.40 -2.36 4.55
CA LEU A 78 6.86 -1.44 3.54
C LEU A 78 5.90 -2.15 2.56
N ASN A 79 6.30 -3.31 2.04
CA ASN A 79 5.49 -4.07 1.09
C ASN A 79 4.23 -4.65 1.74
N LEU A 80 4.30 -5.12 2.99
CA LEU A 80 3.13 -5.56 3.75
C LEU A 80 2.12 -4.43 3.96
N ILE A 81 2.60 -3.21 4.25
CA ILE A 81 1.74 -2.03 4.36
C ILE A 81 1.10 -1.71 3.01
N ASN A 82 1.89 -1.65 1.93
CA ASN A 82 1.40 -1.21 0.62
C ASN A 82 0.44 -2.22 -0.04
N MET A 83 0.75 -3.52 0.06
CA MET A 83 -0.01 -4.58 -0.60
C MET A 83 -1.12 -5.15 0.29
N ARG A 84 -0.97 -5.08 1.61
CA ARG A 84 -1.91 -5.65 2.60
C ARG A 84 -2.29 -7.09 2.21
N PRO A 85 -1.35 -8.06 2.29
CA PRO A 85 -1.68 -9.43 1.94
C PRO A 85 -2.76 -10.00 2.87
N SER A 86 -3.66 -10.78 2.30
CA SER A 86 -4.82 -11.34 2.99
C SER A 86 -4.66 -12.82 3.35
N ASN A 87 -3.68 -13.48 2.75
CA ASN A 87 -3.45 -14.92 2.90
C ASN A 87 -1.95 -15.23 2.89
N SER A 88 -1.61 -16.46 3.25
CA SER A 88 -0.22 -16.91 3.35
C SER A 88 0.50 -16.84 2.01
N ALA A 89 -0.15 -17.21 0.89
CA ALA A 89 0.49 -17.23 -0.44
C ALA A 89 0.95 -15.84 -0.90
N GLU A 90 0.11 -14.81 -0.69
CA GLU A 90 0.50 -13.42 -0.93
C GLU A 90 1.65 -12.99 -0.02
N THR A 91 1.64 -13.41 1.24
CA THR A 91 2.68 -13.05 2.21
C THR A 91 4.02 -13.74 1.90
N TYR A 92 4.00 -14.99 1.44
CA TYR A 92 5.19 -15.71 0.94
C TYR A 92 5.88 -14.98 -0.21
N SER A 93 5.11 -14.26 -1.03
CA SER A 93 5.67 -13.48 -2.14
C SER A 93 6.38 -12.20 -1.69
N ILE A 94 6.18 -11.77 -0.44
CA ILE A 94 6.77 -10.55 0.13
C ILE A 94 7.97 -10.86 1.02
N ILE A 95 7.94 -11.98 1.74
CA ILE A 95 8.97 -12.35 2.72
C ILE A 95 10.05 -13.21 2.06
N GLU A 96 11.28 -12.74 2.08
CA GLU A 96 12.41 -13.53 1.57
C GLU A 96 12.73 -14.70 2.50
N GLN A 97 13.03 -15.87 1.90
CA GLN A 97 13.38 -17.10 2.63
C GLN A 97 12.35 -17.42 3.73
N CYS A 98 11.06 -17.24 3.41
CA CYS A 98 9.96 -17.34 4.38
C CYS A 98 9.94 -18.68 5.13
N ASP A 99 10.20 -19.80 4.44
CA ASP A 99 10.25 -21.13 5.06
C ASP A 99 11.31 -21.23 6.17
N GLU A 100 12.50 -20.67 5.92
CA GLU A 100 13.63 -20.70 6.86
C GLU A 100 13.45 -19.73 8.03
N ARG A 101 12.79 -18.58 7.79
CA ARG A 101 12.67 -17.48 8.77
C ARG A 101 11.41 -17.55 9.62
N MET A 102 10.29 -18.03 9.08
CA MET A 102 8.98 -17.96 9.75
C MET A 102 8.38 -19.31 10.09
N GLY A 103 8.65 -20.38 9.33
CA GLY A 103 7.97 -21.66 9.53
C GLY A 103 6.45 -21.47 9.66
N GLU A 104 5.86 -21.89 10.79
CA GLU A 104 4.42 -21.73 11.09
C GLU A 104 4.00 -20.28 11.44
N GLY A 105 4.95 -19.37 11.66
CA GLY A 105 4.71 -17.97 12.03
C GLY A 105 4.07 -17.10 10.93
N ILE A 106 4.01 -17.61 9.70
CA ILE A 106 3.39 -16.91 8.56
C ILE A 106 1.90 -16.66 8.79
N GLU A 107 1.18 -17.63 9.37
CA GLU A 107 -0.24 -17.49 9.65
C GLU A 107 -0.49 -16.42 10.72
N GLU A 108 0.40 -16.30 11.70
CA GLU A 108 0.32 -15.26 12.71
C GLU A 108 0.58 -13.88 12.09
N LEU A 109 1.54 -13.76 11.17
CA LEU A 109 1.78 -12.52 10.45
C LEU A 109 0.56 -12.11 9.62
N VAL A 110 -0.05 -13.04 8.89
CA VAL A 110 -1.29 -12.79 8.13
C VAL A 110 -2.40 -12.29 9.06
N LYS A 111 -2.59 -12.92 10.22
CA LYS A 111 -3.58 -12.49 11.21
C LYS A 111 -3.31 -11.07 11.72
N VAL A 112 -2.04 -10.72 11.97
CA VAL A 112 -1.64 -9.37 12.37
C VAL A 112 -1.92 -8.35 11.27
N VAL A 113 -1.56 -8.66 10.02
CA VAL A 113 -1.83 -7.79 8.86
C VAL A 113 -3.33 -7.56 8.69
N VAL A 114 -4.13 -8.63 8.63
CA VAL A 114 -5.57 -8.57 8.39
C VAL A 114 -6.31 -7.91 9.57
N GLY A 115 -5.84 -8.12 10.80
CA GLY A 115 -6.44 -7.59 12.02
C GLY A 115 -6.16 -6.11 12.26
N ILE A 116 -5.02 -5.58 11.81
CA ILE A 116 -4.62 -4.18 12.04
C ILE A 116 -4.87 -3.32 10.81
N LEU A 117 -4.46 -3.80 9.63
CA LEU A 117 -4.58 -3.02 8.40
C LEU A 117 -5.99 -3.20 7.82
N PRO A 118 -6.73 -2.10 7.58
CA PRO A 118 -8.10 -2.18 7.12
C PRO A 118 -8.22 -2.95 5.80
N PRO A 119 -9.35 -3.65 5.57
CA PRO A 119 -9.58 -4.32 4.31
C PRO A 119 -9.67 -3.29 3.18
N PRO A 120 -9.13 -3.60 1.98
CA PRO A 120 -9.30 -2.74 0.80
C PRO A 120 -10.79 -2.55 0.46
N GLN A 121 -11.11 -1.45 -0.24
CA GLN A 121 -12.49 -1.21 -0.67
C GLN A 121 -12.86 -2.32 -1.67
N PRO A 122 -14.10 -2.83 -1.65
CA PRO A 122 -14.57 -3.69 -2.72
C PRO A 122 -14.39 -2.93 -4.05
N GLN A 123 -13.53 -3.44 -4.93
CA GLN A 123 -13.45 -2.88 -6.28
C GLN A 123 -14.81 -3.10 -6.95
N PRO A 124 -15.38 -2.10 -7.65
CA PRO A 124 -16.41 -2.38 -8.63
C PRO A 124 -15.81 -3.38 -9.61
N THR A 125 -16.40 -4.57 -9.71
CA THR A 125 -16.00 -5.54 -10.72
C THR A 125 -16.09 -4.85 -12.08
N GLU A 126 -14.96 -4.70 -12.77
CA GLU A 126 -14.99 -4.42 -14.21
C GLU A 126 -15.70 -5.64 -14.83
N GLN A 127 -16.99 -5.47 -15.15
CA GLN A 127 -17.67 -6.40 -16.03
C GLN A 127 -16.92 -6.34 -17.35
N GLU A 128 -16.16 -7.39 -17.64
CA GLU A 128 -15.74 -7.68 -19.01
C GLU A 128 -17.04 -7.80 -19.81
N ASP A 129 -17.40 -6.74 -20.54
CA ASP A 129 -18.37 -6.82 -21.62
C ASP A 129 -17.80 -7.83 -22.64
N GLU A 130 -18.16 -9.11 -22.47
CA GLU A 130 -18.14 -10.09 -23.56
C GLU A 130 -19.01 -9.51 -24.68
N ALA A 131 -18.35 -8.87 -25.65
CA ALA A 131 -18.94 -8.55 -26.93
C ALA A 131 -19.26 -9.89 -27.64
N ASP A 132 -20.53 -10.29 -27.50
CA ASP A 132 -21.20 -11.35 -28.25
C ASP A 132 -20.90 -11.20 -29.76
N GLY A 133 -20.54 -12.32 -30.38
CA GLY A 133 -20.21 -12.45 -31.80
C GLY A 133 -21.38 -12.88 -32.67
#